data_AF-A0A535EEV6-F1
#
_entry.id   AF-A0A535EEV6-F1
#
_cell.length_a   1.000
_cell.length_b   1.000
_cell.length_c   1.000
_cell.angle_alpha   90.00
_cell.angle_beta   90.00
_cell.angle_gamma   90.00
#
_symmetry.space_group_name_H-M   'P 1'
#
loop_
_entity.id
_entity.type
_entity.pdbx_description
1 polymer ?
#
loop_
_entity_poly.entity_id
_entity_poly.type
_entity_poly.pdbx_seq_one_letter_code
_entity_poly.pdbx_strand_id
1 'polypeptide(L)'
;MSHLGGDGVPEERVAQVAIDFIAFCFERKGAEWPVLYDEMCYVAGKRLYRGLGYEELKEAGLDFTLAGLARTSRLTNEVTKRLRQAALATT
;
A
#
# COMPACT_ATOMS: atom_id res chain seq x y z
N MET A 1 -3.42 37.00 -20.03
CA MET A 1 -2.67 36.05 -20.88
C MET A 1 -1.25 36.02 -20.31
N SER A 2 -0.73 34.95 -19.72
CA SER A 2 -0.98 33.52 -19.92
C SER A 2 -0.63 32.73 -18.66
N HIS A 3 -1.46 31.75 -18.33
CA HIS A 3 -1.16 30.60 -17.48
C HIS A 3 -0.26 29.65 -18.26
N LEU A 4 0.90 29.20 -17.74
CA LEU A 4 1.59 27.93 -18.01
C LEU A 4 2.76 27.82 -16.99
N GLY A 5 2.96 26.78 -16.18
CA GLY A 5 2.25 25.53 -16.02
C GLY A 5 2.58 24.97 -14.63
N GLY A 6 1.54 24.59 -13.90
CA GLY A 6 1.67 23.69 -12.77
C GLY A 6 1.66 22.28 -13.31
N ASP A 7 2.82 21.64 -13.39
CA ASP A 7 2.92 20.18 -13.55
C ASP A 7 3.82 19.65 -12.44
N GLY A 8 3.44 19.99 -11.21
CA GLY A 8 3.77 19.19 -10.06
C GLY A 8 2.62 18.21 -9.88
N VAL A 9 2.70 17.05 -10.52
CA VAL A 9 1.89 15.89 -10.09
C VAL A 9 2.08 15.81 -8.58
N PRO A 10 1.01 15.90 -7.76
CA PRO A 10 1.20 15.85 -6.32
C PRO A 10 1.92 14.55 -6.03
N GLU A 11 3.01 14.63 -5.26
CA GLU A 11 3.63 13.48 -4.64
C GLU A 11 2.49 12.67 -4.02
N GLU A 12 2.08 11.61 -4.71
CA GLU A 12 0.74 11.07 -4.62
C GLU A 12 0.54 10.57 -3.19
N ARG A 13 -0.21 11.35 -2.42
CA ARG A 13 -0.22 11.22 -0.96
C ARG A 13 -0.79 9.86 -0.63
N VAL A 14 0.05 8.98 -0.07
CA VAL A 14 -0.39 7.69 0.45
C VAL A 14 -1.34 7.96 1.61
N ALA A 15 -2.59 7.52 1.47
CA ALA A 15 -3.57 7.66 2.53
C ALA A 15 -3.25 6.69 3.67
N GLN A 16 -3.61 7.04 4.91
CA GLN A 16 -3.40 6.17 6.07
C GLN A 16 -4.05 4.79 5.87
N VAL A 17 -5.18 4.73 5.16
CA VAL A 17 -5.88 3.48 4.85
C VAL A 17 -5.03 2.50 4.03
N ALA A 18 -4.13 2.98 3.16
CA ALA A 18 -3.19 2.13 2.43
C ALA A 18 -2.14 1.50 3.36
N ILE A 19 -1.64 2.30 4.31
CA ILE A 19 -0.68 1.83 5.33
C ILE A 19 -1.35 0.78 6.22
N ASP A 20 -2.56 1.07 6.71
CA ASP A 20 -3.31 0.15 7.55
C ASP A 20 -3.67 -1.15 6.82
N PHE A 21 -4.00 -1.06 5.52
CA PHE A 21 -4.25 -2.23 4.68
C PHE A 21 -3.01 -3.13 4.55
N ILE A 22 -1.84 -2.54 4.31
CA ILE A 22 -0.57 -3.28 4.24
C ILE A 22 -0.28 -3.94 5.59
N ALA A 23 -0.44 -3.21 6.70
CA ALA A 23 -0.24 -3.73 8.04
C ALA A 23 -1.16 -4.93 8.31
N PHE A 24 -2.45 -4.82 7.97
CA PHE A 24 -3.42 -5.91 8.08
C PHE A 24 -3.00 -7.16 7.28
N CYS A 25 -2.56 -7.00 6.03
CA CYS A 25 -2.10 -8.13 5.22
C CYS A 25 -0.82 -8.74 5.81
N PHE A 26 0.08 -7.90 6.30
CA PHE A 26 1.34 -8.33 6.91
C PHE A 26 1.11 -9.11 8.21
N GLU A 27 0.19 -8.69 9.07
CA GLU A 27 -0.18 -9.42 10.28
C GLU A 27 -0.81 -10.78 9.98
N ARG A 28 -1.62 -10.87 8.90
CA ARG A 28 -2.27 -12.13 8.49
C ARG A 28 -1.31 -13.17 7.93
N LYS A 29 -0.30 -12.73 7.17
CA LYS A 29 0.59 -13.64 6.42
C LYS A 29 2.00 -13.72 6.98
N GLY A 30 2.48 -12.68 7.66
CA GLY A 30 3.85 -12.56 8.18
C GLY A 30 4.93 -12.51 7.10
N ALA A 31 4.56 -12.38 5.83
CA ALA A 31 5.47 -12.52 4.69
C ALA A 31 5.96 -11.17 4.16
N GLU A 32 7.11 -11.19 3.49
CA GLU A 32 7.65 -10.03 2.76
C GLU A 32 7.15 -9.98 1.33
N TRP A 33 7.43 -8.85 0.67
CA TRP A 33 7.38 -8.80 -0.78
C TRP A 33 8.32 -9.85 -1.41
N PRO A 34 7.92 -10.55 -2.50
CA PRO A 34 6.67 -10.42 -3.24
C PRO A 34 5.52 -11.28 -2.68
N VAL A 35 5.73 -12.20 -1.75
CA VAL A 35 4.65 -13.09 -1.25
C VAL A 35 3.50 -12.30 -0.62
N LEU A 36 3.78 -11.16 0.02
CA LEU A 36 2.76 -10.27 0.57
C LEU A 36 1.87 -9.65 -0.51
N TYR A 37 2.36 -9.49 -1.75
CA TYR A 37 1.56 -9.01 -2.87
C TYR A 37 0.38 -9.94 -3.17
N ASP A 38 0.60 -11.25 -3.14
CA ASP A 38 -0.45 -12.23 -3.40
C ASP A 38 -1.53 -12.20 -2.30
N GLU A 39 -1.14 -12.03 -1.03
CA GLU A 39 -2.10 -11.82 0.06
C GLU A 39 -2.86 -10.51 -0.12
N MET A 40 -2.18 -9.42 -0.49
CA MET A 40 -2.85 -8.13 -0.75
C MET A 40 -3.87 -8.27 -1.90
N CYS A 41 -3.54 -8.96 -2.98
CA CYS A 41 -4.48 -9.26 -4.07
C CYS A 41 -5.65 -10.12 -3.60
N TYR A 42 -5.39 -11.14 -2.78
CA TYR A 42 -6.42 -12.00 -2.20
C TYR A 42 -7.40 -11.20 -1.33
N VAL A 43 -6.88 -10.39 -0.40
CA VAL A 43 -7.68 -9.54 0.51
C VAL A 43 -8.50 -8.53 -0.27
N ALA A 44 -7.92 -7.85 -1.26
CA ALA A 44 -8.63 -6.88 -2.12
C ALA A 44 -9.71 -7.55 -2.97
N GLY A 45 -9.37 -8.66 -3.64
CA GLY A 45 -10.31 -9.41 -4.49
C GLY A 45 -11.48 -10.02 -3.71
N LYS A 46 -11.30 -10.29 -2.42
CA LYS A 46 -12.34 -10.80 -1.52
C LYS A 46 -12.93 -9.71 -0.62
N ARG A 47 -12.49 -8.45 -0.75
CA ARG A 47 -12.93 -7.30 0.05
C ARG A 47 -12.87 -7.53 1.57
N LEU A 48 -11.84 -8.23 2.03
CA LEU A 48 -11.74 -8.67 3.44
C LEU A 48 -11.33 -7.56 4.41
N TYR A 49 -10.74 -6.48 3.92
CA TYR A 49 -10.36 -5.33 4.73
C TYR A 49 -11.37 -4.19 4.54
N ARG A 50 -12.26 -4.00 5.52
CA ARG A 50 -13.27 -2.92 5.53
C ARG A 50 -14.15 -2.85 4.26
N GLY A 51 -14.27 -3.94 3.50
CA GLY A 51 -15.00 -3.96 2.23
C GLY A 51 -14.24 -3.38 1.03
N LEU A 52 -13.00 -2.93 1.19
CA LEU A 52 -12.22 -2.26 0.15
C LEU A 52 -11.75 -3.25 -0.92
N GLY A 53 -11.96 -2.91 -2.19
CA GLY A 53 -11.46 -3.61 -3.36
C GLY A 53 -10.35 -2.84 -4.06
N TYR A 54 -10.01 -3.25 -5.28
CA TYR A 54 -8.89 -2.68 -6.03
C TYR A 54 -9.04 -1.19 -6.34
N GLU A 55 -10.26 -0.73 -6.64
CA GLU A 55 -10.51 0.67 -6.99
C GLU A 55 -10.33 1.59 -5.78
N GLU A 56 -10.94 1.23 -4.65
CA GLU A 56 -10.85 2.03 -3.42
C GLU A 56 -9.41 2.03 -2.85
N LEU A 57 -8.68 0.92 -3.00
CA LEU A 57 -7.27 0.84 -2.62
C LEU A 57 -6.37 1.65 -3.57
N LYS A 58 -6.71 1.71 -4.86
CA LYS A 58 -5.98 2.54 -5.82
C LYS A 58 -6.14 4.03 -5.50
N GLU A 59 -7.34 4.47 -5.16
CA GLU A 59 -7.61 5.84 -4.69
C GLU A 59 -6.81 6.17 -3.41
N ALA A 60 -6.56 5.16 -2.57
CA ALA A 60 -5.73 5.30 -1.38
C ALA A 60 -4.20 5.32 -1.64
N GLY A 61 -3.77 5.04 -2.87
CA GLY A 61 -2.37 5.01 -3.29
C GLY A 61 -1.76 3.63 -3.48
N LEU A 62 -2.56 2.55 -3.50
CA LEU A 62 -2.13 1.18 -3.80
C LEU A 62 -2.57 0.77 -5.21
N ASP A 63 -1.68 0.93 -6.18
CA ASP A 63 -1.93 0.49 -7.55
C ASP A 63 -1.36 -0.92 -7.78
N PHE A 64 -2.26 -1.88 -8.00
CA PHE A 64 -1.96 -3.30 -8.24
C PHE A 64 -1.75 -3.63 -9.73
N THR A 65 -1.77 -2.64 -10.62
CA THR A 65 -1.38 -2.83 -12.03
C THR A 65 0.14 -2.94 -12.16
N LEU A 66 0.61 -3.47 -13.30
CA LEU A 66 2.05 -3.57 -13.60
C LEU A 66 2.79 -2.23 -13.47
N ALA A 67 2.15 -1.13 -13.86
CA ALA A 67 2.70 0.21 -13.73
C ALA A 67 2.84 0.67 -12.26
N GLY A 68 1.94 0.20 -11.39
CA GLY A 68 1.91 0.49 -9.96
C GLY A 68 2.89 -0.33 -9.11
N LEU A 69 3.27 -1.54 -9.55
CA LEU A 69 4.05 -2.49 -8.76
C LEU A 69 5.33 -1.92 -8.15
N ALA A 70 6.09 -1.14 -8.92
CA ALA A 70 7.34 -0.55 -8.44
C ALA A 70 7.14 0.45 -7.29
N ARG A 71 5.99 1.12 -7.23
CA ARG A 71 5.63 2.03 -6.13
C ARG A 71 5.06 1.25 -4.96
N THR A 72 4.10 0.35 -5.24
CA THR A 72 3.43 -0.49 -4.23
C THR A 72 4.45 -1.32 -3.45
N SER A 73 5.43 -1.93 -4.12
CA SER A 73 6.51 -2.68 -3.47
C SER A 73 7.35 -1.83 -2.51
N ARG A 74 7.75 -0.61 -2.90
CA ARG A 74 8.52 0.30 -2.03
C ARG A 74 7.73 0.68 -0.79
N LEU A 75 6.45 1.04 -0.95
CA LEU A 75 5.58 1.38 0.17
C LEU A 75 5.40 0.19 1.12
N THR A 76 5.12 -0.99 0.56
CA THR A 76 4.94 -2.22 1.34
C THR A 76 6.19 -2.57 2.14
N ASN A 77 7.38 -2.50 1.52
CA ASN A 77 8.64 -2.76 2.22
C ASN A 77 8.90 -1.75 3.34
N GLU A 78 8.58 -0.47 3.13
CA GLU A 78 8.77 0.55 4.16
C GLU A 78 7.83 0.34 5.35
N VAL A 79 6.55 0.06 5.09
CA VAL A 79 5.56 -0.21 6.16
C VAL A 79 5.95 -1.46 6.95
N THR A 80 6.26 -2.57 6.28
CA THR A 80 6.61 -3.83 6.94
C THR A 80 7.91 -3.72 7.74
N LYS A 81 8.89 -2.97 7.25
CA LYS A 81 10.12 -2.66 7.99
C LYS A 81 9.81 -1.91 9.29
N ARG A 82 8.98 -0.85 9.24
CA ARG A 82 8.59 -0.09 10.43
C ARG A 82 7.85 -0.96 11.45
N LEU A 83 6.93 -1.81 10.99
CA LEU A 83 6.18 -2.72 11.87
C LEU A 83 7.10 -3.69 12.62
N ARG A 84 8.10 -4.27 11.93
CA ARG A 84 9.10 -5.12 12.57
C ARG A 84 9.95 -4.38 13.59
N GLN A 85 10.41 -3.17 13.25
CA GLN A 85 11.20 -2.35 14.16
C GLN A 85 10.41 -1.99 15.42
N ALA A 86 9.12 -1.67 15.28
CA ALA A 86 8.24 -1.40 16.41
C ALA A 86 8.04 -2.64 17.30
N ALA A 87 7.87 -3.82 16.70
CA ALA A 87 7.74 -5.08 17.44
C ALA A 87 9.01 -5.40 18.27
N LEU A 88 10.19 -5.18 17.68
CA LEU A 88 11.47 -5.41 18.37
C LEU A 88 11.73 -4.41 19.50
N ALA A 89 11.28 -3.15 19.38
CA ALA A 89 11.46 -2.12 20.41
C ALA A 89 10.56 -2.31 21.65
N THR A 90 9.56 -3.19 21.56
CA THR A 90 8.62 -3.49 22.65
C THR A 90 9.04 -4.73 23.46
N THR A 91 10.19 -5.33 23.13
CA THR A 91 10.78 -6.51 23.81
C THR A 91 11.98 -6.08 24.64
#